data_AF-A0A2K4YCJ7-F1
#
_entry.id   AF-A0A2K4YCJ7-F1
#
_cell.length_a   1.000
_cell.length_b   1.000
_cell.length_c   1.000
_cell.angle_alpha   90.00
_cell.angle_beta   90.00
_cell.angle_gamma   90.00
#
_symmetry.space_group_name_H-M   'P 1'
#
loop_
_entity.id
_entity.type
_entity.pdbx_description
1 polymer ?
#
loop_
_entity_poly.entity_id
_entity_poly.type
_entity_poly.pdbx_seq_one_letter_code
_entity_poly.pdbx_strand_id
1 'polypeptide(L)'
;MKEPIDWIRTVFLGAIFGGFLWAIILTVPYSAIYGHTTSLDFYSFVSTVSIGILVAGFTLYFRARTSRWRSTAVGIILAPMTGWSVLLFITLTVVLPRHGQY
;
A
#
# COMPACT_ATOMS: atom_id res chain seq x y z
N MET A 1 4.47 -29.81 8.93
CA MET A 1 3.44 -28.75 8.99
C MET A 1 4.17 -27.41 9.09
N LYS A 2 3.82 -26.41 8.27
CA LYS A 2 4.46 -25.08 8.35
C LYS A 2 3.99 -24.40 9.64
N GLU A 3 4.92 -23.79 10.37
CA GLU A 3 4.59 -23.01 11.58
C GLU A 3 3.49 -21.97 11.31
N PRO A 4 2.53 -21.81 12.24
CA PRO A 4 1.44 -20.86 12.10
C PRO A 4 1.98 -19.42 12.02
N ILE A 5 1.31 -18.58 11.23
CA ILE A 5 1.64 -17.17 11.05
C ILE A 5 1.25 -16.42 12.33
N ASP A 6 2.18 -15.59 12.83
CA ASP A 6 1.92 -14.69 13.95
C ASP A 6 1.22 -13.44 13.42
N TRP A 7 -0.10 -13.41 13.57
CA TRP A 7 -0.95 -12.33 13.09
C TRP A 7 -0.73 -11.01 13.84
N ILE A 8 -0.41 -11.05 15.14
CA ILE A 8 -0.19 -9.82 15.93
C ILE A 8 1.01 -9.08 15.36
N ARG A 9 2.12 -9.81 15.17
CA ARG A 9 3.34 -9.24 14.59
C ARG A 9 3.14 -8.78 13.14
N THR A 10 2.37 -9.54 12.37
CA THR A 10 2.02 -9.20 10.99
C THR A 10 1.27 -7.88 10.92
N VAL A 11 0.24 -7.70 11.74
CA VAL A 11 -0.58 -6.48 11.77
C VAL A 11 0.23 -5.29 12.29
N PHE A 12 0.99 -5.46 13.38
CA PHE A 12 1.82 -4.38 13.92
C PHE A 12 2.87 -3.88 12.92
N LEU A 13 3.64 -4.79 12.33
CA LEU A 13 4.66 -4.42 11.35
C LEU A 13 4.01 -3.87 10.07
N GLY A 14 2.92 -4.49 9.62
CA GLY A 14 2.16 -4.01 8.47
C GLY A 14 1.62 -2.60 8.67
N ALA A 15 1.12 -2.27 9.86
CA ALA A 15 0.62 -0.94 10.19
C ALA A 15 1.73 0.11 10.25
N ILE A 16 2.87 -0.21 10.89
CA ILE A 16 4.00 0.71 10.99
C ILE A 16 4.62 0.97 9.61
N PHE A 17 4.98 -0.10 8.89
CA PHE A 17 5.59 0.04 7.58
C PHE A 17 4.60 0.59 6.54
N GLY A 18 3.34 0.15 6.59
CA GLY A 18 2.30 0.68 5.72
C GLY A 18 2.02 2.15 5.96
N GLY A 19 1.87 2.57 7.22
CA GLY A 19 1.66 3.98 7.55
C GLY A 19 2.83 4.86 7.11
N PHE A 20 4.07 4.43 7.37
CA PHE A 20 5.25 5.15 6.93
C PHE A 20 5.34 5.25 5.40
N LEU A 21 5.07 4.15 4.70
CA LEU A 21 5.12 4.09 3.25
C LEU A 21 4.04 4.95 2.61
N TRP A 22 2.82 4.93 3.15
CA TRP A 22 1.73 5.79 2.70
C TRP A 22 1.98 7.27 3.00
N ALA A 23 2.59 7.60 4.15
CA ALA A 23 3.01 8.97 4.43
C ALA A 23 3.96 9.48 3.35
N ILE A 24 4.97 8.69 2.96
CA ILE A 24 5.88 9.06 1.86
C ILE A 24 5.12 9.20 0.54
N ILE A 25 4.30 8.21 0.18
CA ILE A 25 3.53 8.20 -1.07
C ILE A 25 2.57 9.38 -1.19
N LEU A 26 2.04 9.91 -0.08
CA LEU A 26 1.17 11.09 -0.11
C LEU A 26 1.97 12.39 -0.10
N THR A 27 3.11 12.42 0.59
CA THR A 27 3.91 13.64 0.74
C THR A 27 4.77 13.96 -0.48
N VAL A 28 5.33 12.94 -1.15
CA VAL A 28 6.17 13.09 -2.35
C VAL A 28 5.41 13.71 -3.54
N PRO A 29 4.19 13.26 -3.89
CA PRO A 29 3.37 13.96 -4.84
C PRO A 29 2.99 15.33 -4.31
N TYR A 30 2.62 15.51 -3.04
CA TYR A 30 2.29 16.85 -2.53
C TYR A 30 3.42 17.88 -2.75
N SER A 31 4.69 17.47 -2.60
CA SER A 31 5.84 18.34 -2.91
C SER A 31 6.14 18.47 -4.41
N ALA A 32 5.82 17.46 -5.23
CA ALA A 32 5.97 17.50 -6.70
C ALA A 32 4.79 18.22 -7.42
N ILE A 33 3.62 18.28 -6.79
CA ILE A 33 2.33 18.77 -7.32
C ILE A 33 2.26 20.30 -7.42
N TYR A 34 3.25 21.03 -6.91
CA TYR A 34 3.35 22.48 -7.19
C TYR A 34 3.52 22.80 -8.70
N GLY A 35 3.73 21.80 -9.56
CA GLY A 35 3.69 21.94 -11.01
C GLY A 35 2.91 20.84 -11.72
N HIS A 36 1.71 21.15 -12.21
CA HIS A 36 1.08 20.57 -13.41
C HIS A 36 0.90 19.04 -13.55
N THR A 37 1.05 18.21 -12.52
CA THR A 37 0.78 16.76 -12.67
C THR A 37 -0.71 16.44 -12.60
N THR A 38 -1.19 15.66 -13.55
CA THR A 38 -2.58 15.20 -13.63
C THR A 38 -2.84 14.14 -12.55
N SER A 39 -4.10 13.99 -12.11
CA SER A 39 -4.50 12.92 -11.17
C SER A 39 -4.10 11.52 -11.65
N LEU A 40 -3.98 11.34 -12.97
CA LEU A 40 -3.50 10.11 -13.62
C LEU A 40 -2.04 9.80 -13.26
N ASP A 41 -1.16 10.81 -13.20
CA ASP A 41 0.25 10.64 -12.85
C ASP A 41 0.42 10.18 -11.40
N PHE A 42 -0.41 10.70 -10.48
CA PHE A 42 -0.45 10.25 -9.09
C PHE A 42 -0.85 8.77 -8.99
N TYR A 43 -1.96 8.37 -9.63
CA TYR A 43 -2.38 6.96 -9.61
C TYR A 43 -1.36 6.03 -10.27
N SER A 44 -0.71 6.46 -11.35
CA SER A 44 0.34 5.69 -12.03
C SER A 44 1.55 5.49 -11.13
N PHE A 45 2.02 6.53 -10.44
CA PHE A 45 3.10 6.45 -9.47
C PHE A 45 2.75 5.53 -8.30
N VAL A 46 1.59 5.74 -7.66
CA VAL A 46 1.11 4.90 -6.55
C VAL A 46 1.02 3.44 -6.98
N SER A 47 0.50 3.16 -8.18
CA SER A 47 0.38 1.81 -8.73
C SER A 47 1.74 1.16 -8.93
N THR A 48 2.69 1.88 -9.53
CA THR A 48 4.04 1.38 -9.80
C THR A 48 4.76 1.03 -8.50
N VAL A 49 4.72 1.91 -7.51
CA VAL A 49 5.30 1.68 -6.18
C VAL A 49 4.62 0.49 -5.49
N SER A 50 3.29 0.41 -5.54
CA SER A 50 2.52 -0.69 -4.94
C SER A 50 2.88 -2.03 -5.56
N ILE A 51 3.01 -2.12 -6.89
CA ILE A 51 3.42 -3.33 -7.59
C ILE A 51 4.83 -3.75 -7.13
N GLY A 52 5.77 -2.82 -7.04
CA GLY A 52 7.13 -3.11 -6.54
C GLY A 52 7.13 -3.71 -5.13
N ILE A 53 6.32 -3.15 -4.23
CA ILE A 53 6.18 -3.64 -2.85
C ILE A 53 5.51 -5.02 -2.82
N LEU A 54 4.49 -5.25 -3.63
CA LEU A 54 3.82 -6.55 -3.73
C LEU A 54 4.79 -7.61 -4.25
N VAL A 55 5.55 -7.32 -5.31
CA VAL A 55 6.56 -8.25 -5.85
C VAL A 55 7.62 -8.58 -4.80
N ALA A 56 8.11 -7.58 -4.06
CA ALA A 56 9.04 -7.79 -2.95
C ALA A 56 8.42 -8.66 -1.84
N GLY A 57 7.20 -8.36 -1.42
CA GLY A 57 6.45 -9.11 -0.42
C GLY A 57 6.21 -10.57 -0.83
N PHE A 58 5.77 -10.81 -2.06
CA PHE A 58 5.59 -12.17 -2.60
C PHE A 58 6.92 -12.93 -2.65
N THR A 59 7.97 -12.32 -3.19
CA THR A 59 9.30 -12.94 -3.27
C THR A 59 9.80 -13.35 -1.89
N LEU A 60 9.62 -12.47 -0.90
CA LEU A 60 10.02 -12.71 0.48
C LEU A 60 9.15 -13.79 1.14
N TYR A 61 7.84 -13.82 0.86
CA TYR A 61 6.93 -14.86 1.34
C TYR A 61 7.28 -16.25 0.79
N PHE A 62 7.61 -16.35 -0.50
CA PHE A 62 8.01 -17.61 -1.14
C PHE A 62 9.37 -18.12 -0.64
N ARG A 63 10.30 -17.20 -0.37
CA ARG A 63 11.66 -17.55 0.09
C ARG A 63 11.75 -17.80 1.60
N ALA A 64 10.79 -17.31 2.37
CA ALA A 64 10.78 -17.42 3.83
C ALA A 64 10.57 -18.87 4.31
N ARG A 65 11.58 -19.42 5.00
CA ARG A 65 11.50 -20.76 5.61
C ARG A 65 10.95 -20.77 7.03
N THR A 66 10.92 -19.63 7.72
CA THR A 66 10.46 -19.52 9.11
C THR A 66 9.16 -18.71 9.23
N SER A 67 8.35 -18.97 10.25
CA SER A 67 7.09 -18.24 10.46
C SER A 67 7.29 -16.73 10.60
N ARG A 68 8.38 -16.29 11.24
CA ARG A 68 8.68 -14.87 11.41
C ARG A 68 8.78 -14.12 10.09
N TRP A 69 9.52 -14.67 9.11
CA TRP A 69 9.72 -14.03 7.82
C TRP A 69 8.45 -14.09 6.95
N ARG A 70 7.67 -15.17 7.04
CA ARG A 70 6.37 -15.27 6.35
C ARG A 70 5.37 -14.24 6.89
N SER A 71 5.32 -14.09 8.22
CA SER A 71 4.46 -13.10 8.90
C SER A 71 4.83 -11.67 8.48
N THR A 72 6.12 -11.35 8.44
CA THR A 72 6.58 -10.03 7.94
C THR A 72 6.23 -9.82 6.46
N ALA A 73 6.40 -10.84 5.61
CA ALA A 73 6.04 -10.74 4.20
C ALA A 73 4.54 -10.47 3.98
N VAL A 74 3.67 -11.12 4.75
CA VAL A 74 2.22 -10.85 4.71
C VAL A 74 1.93 -9.41 5.14
N GLY A 75 2.62 -8.89 6.15
CA GLY A 75 2.48 -7.48 6.57
C GLY A 75 2.86 -6.51 5.46
N ILE A 76 3.94 -6.79 4.72
CA ILE A 76 4.38 -6.00 3.57
C ILE A 76 3.34 -6.03 2.44
N ILE A 77 2.69 -7.17 2.19
CA ILE A 77 1.64 -7.31 1.17
C ILE A 77 0.37 -6.55 1.59
N LEU A 78 0.01 -6.60 2.87
CA LEU A 78 -1.18 -5.92 3.40
C LEU A 78 -1.07 -4.40 3.34
N ALA A 79 0.12 -3.85 3.57
CA ALA A 79 0.38 -2.41 3.58
C ALA A 79 -0.11 -1.63 2.33
N PRO A 80 0.21 -2.03 1.08
CA PRO A 80 -0.34 -1.37 -0.10
C PRO A 80 -1.84 -1.65 -0.25
N MET A 81 -2.33 -2.84 0.08
CA MET A 81 -3.76 -3.17 -0.08
C MET A 81 -4.67 -2.34 0.82
N THR A 82 -4.25 -2.06 2.06
CA THR A 82 -5.04 -1.24 2.99
C THR A 82 -5.13 0.21 2.57
N GLY A 83 -4.06 0.81 2.04
CA GLY A 83 -4.18 2.19 1.56
C GLY A 83 -4.87 2.29 0.20
N TRP A 84 -4.77 1.27 -0.66
CA TRP A 84 -5.60 1.18 -1.86
C TRP A 84 -7.09 1.10 -1.53
N SER A 85 -7.49 0.34 -0.50
CA SER A 85 -8.90 0.29 -0.10
C SER A 85 -9.41 1.65 0.39
N VAL A 86 -8.59 2.40 1.14
CA VAL A 86 -8.92 3.79 1.53
C VAL A 86 -8.99 4.72 0.33
N LEU A 87 -8.02 4.68 -0.59
CA LEU A 87 -8.05 5.48 -1.81
C LEU A 87 -9.28 5.18 -2.65
N LEU A 88 -9.60 3.92 -2.90
CA LEU A 88 -10.79 3.51 -3.65
C LEU A 88 -12.06 4.01 -2.97
N PHE A 89 -12.14 3.89 -1.64
CA PHE A 89 -13.28 4.40 -0.88
C PHE A 89 -13.45 5.91 -1.06
N ILE A 90 -12.38 6.69 -0.91
CA ILE A 90 -12.41 8.15 -1.09
C ILE A 90 -12.78 8.51 -2.53
N THR A 91 -12.21 7.83 -3.52
CA THR A 91 -12.48 8.11 -4.92
C THR A 91 -13.95 7.84 -5.28
N LEU A 92 -14.51 6.72 -4.81
CA LEU A 92 -15.90 6.35 -5.08
C LEU A 92 -16.90 7.23 -4.33
N THR A 93 -16.61 7.60 -3.08
CA THR A 93 -17.57 8.31 -2.21
C THR A 93 -17.45 9.83 -2.27
N VAL A 94 -16.27 10.37 -2.61
CA VAL A 94 -16.01 11.81 -2.60
C VAL A 94 -15.73 12.35 -4.00
N VAL A 95 -14.84 11.72 -4.75
CA VAL A 95 -14.37 12.27 -6.04
C VAL A 95 -15.41 12.05 -7.15
N LEU A 96 -15.91 10.82 -7.31
CA LEU A 96 -16.88 10.49 -8.36
C LEU A 96 -18.20 11.30 -8.24
N PRO A 97 -18.82 11.43 -7.06
CA PRO A 97 -20.07 12.18 -6.92
C PRO A 97 -19.90 13.67 -7.21
N ARG A 98 -18.75 14.26 -6.89
CA ARG A 98 -18.46 15.67 -7.21
C ARG A 98 -18.37 15.94 -8.71
N HIS A 99 -17.97 14.97 -9.51
CA HIS A 99 -17.95 15.11 -10.97
C HIS A 99 -19.33 14.93 -11.62
N GLY A 100 -20.30 14.34 -10.91
CA GLY A 100 -21.69 14.20 -11.38
C GLY A 100 -22.64 15.34 -10.97
N GLN A 101 -22.13 16.37 -10.27
CA GLN A 101 -22.92 17.54 -9.81
C GLN A 101 -22.77 18.80 -10.69
N TYR A 102 -22.22 18.65 -11.90
CA TYR A 102 -22.15 19.71 -12.91
C TYR A 102 -22.89 19.30 -14.18
#